data_AF-A0A226QT31-F1
#
_entry.id   AF-A0A226QT31-F1
#
_cell.length_a   1.000
_cell.length_b   1.000
_cell.length_c   1.000
_cell.angle_alpha   90.00
_cell.angle_beta   90.00
_cell.angle_gamma   90.00
#
_symmetry.space_group_name_H-M   'P 1'
#
loop_
_entity.id
_entity.type
_entity.pdbx_description
1 polymer ?
#
loop_
_entity_poly.entity_id
_entity_poly.type
_entity_poly.pdbx_seq_one_letter_code
_entity_poly.pdbx_strand_id
1 'polypeptide(L)'
;MTPEQLQRQILRWKRKYPELYQLTITDEEEEFCYMFIFRAIGREEYKRLLEENLELCDFQERICKEAVLYPKDYDFSQGLAGIAEVLSNAIIDASGLHNKQAEQLLEEYRQEMNILDYQVDCIIHEAFPEFSLEEIQSWSVRKLMYYLSRAEWILMNLRGVPIVPAPATQPSPSSYQYTFTKESANTQTSQSSSASTPKDPNKLAEQEVLAMLAENEAKHGRKINWQGNNMDEVFPELSWFKHEEELWGDFD
;
A
#
# COMPACT_ATOMS: atom_id res chain seq x y z
N MET A 1 3.72 33.22 -13.81
CA MET A 1 3.43 31.96 -14.54
C MET A 1 1.91 31.79 -14.56
N THR A 2 1.30 31.45 -15.70
CA THR A 2 -0.17 31.28 -15.72
C THR A 2 -0.58 29.92 -15.11
N PRO A 3 -1.80 29.78 -14.56
CA PRO A 3 -2.27 28.51 -13.98
C PRO A 3 -2.18 27.34 -14.96
N GLU A 4 -2.51 27.57 -16.24
CA GLU A 4 -2.43 26.55 -17.30
C GLU A 4 -0.98 26.12 -17.58
N GLN A 5 -0.02 27.04 -17.52
CA GLN A 5 1.39 26.70 -17.66
C GLN A 5 1.86 25.85 -16.48
N LEU A 6 1.38 26.14 -15.27
CA LEU A 6 1.73 25.40 -14.06
C LEU A 6 1.19 23.98 -14.13
N GLN A 7 -0.06 23.79 -14.53
CA GLN A 7 -0.64 22.47 -14.75
C GLN A 7 0.16 21.62 -15.75
N ARG A 8 0.59 22.22 -16.87
CA ARG A 8 1.45 21.51 -17.84
C ARG A 8 2.80 21.13 -17.25
N GLN A 9 3.39 21.97 -16.40
CA GLN A 9 4.64 21.64 -15.72
C GLN A 9 4.47 20.53 -14.68
N ILE A 10 3.39 20.56 -13.89
CA ILE A 10 3.07 19.51 -12.92
C ILE A 10 2.92 18.16 -13.64
N LEU A 11 2.19 18.10 -14.75
CA LEU A 11 2.06 16.87 -15.54
C LEU A 11 3.41 16.35 -16.06
N ARG A 12 4.32 17.26 -16.43
CA ARG A 12 5.67 16.89 -16.84
C ARG A 12 6.51 16.36 -15.67
N TRP A 13 6.37 16.96 -14.49
CA TRP A 13 7.06 16.50 -13.28
C TRP A 13 6.52 15.17 -12.80
N LYS A 14 5.20 14.93 -12.82
CA LYS A 14 4.60 13.63 -12.45
C LYS A 14 5.12 12.46 -13.29
N ARG A 15 5.53 12.71 -14.53
CA ARG A 15 6.17 11.68 -15.37
C ARG A 15 7.60 11.33 -14.94
N LYS A 16 8.29 12.24 -14.24
CA LYS A 16 9.68 12.09 -13.81
C LYS A 16 9.78 11.68 -12.34
N TYR A 17 8.89 12.23 -11.51
CA TYR A 17 8.81 12.02 -10.08
C TYR A 17 7.41 11.49 -9.77
N PRO A 18 7.28 10.25 -9.29
CA PRO A 18 5.97 9.66 -8.99
C PRO A 18 5.25 10.44 -7.88
N GLU A 19 6.02 10.89 -6.89
CA GLU A 19 5.53 11.59 -5.71
C GLU A 19 5.83 13.09 -5.81
N LEU A 20 4.77 13.89 -5.84
CA LEU A 20 4.85 15.35 -5.80
C LEU A 20 3.95 15.87 -4.69
N TYR A 21 4.46 16.84 -3.95
CA TYR A 21 3.79 17.45 -2.81
C TYR A 21 3.67 18.94 -3.03
N GLN A 22 2.61 19.50 -2.47
CA GLN A 22 2.37 20.94 -2.45
C GLN A 22 2.32 21.40 -1.00
N LEU A 23 3.04 22.48 -0.69
CA LEU A 23 3.00 23.15 0.60
C LEU A 23 2.72 24.63 0.37
N THR A 24 1.73 25.15 1.08
CA THR A 24 1.44 26.58 1.09
C THR A 24 1.84 27.13 2.46
N ILE A 25 2.73 28.12 2.46
CA ILE A 25 3.19 28.83 3.65
C ILE A 25 2.53 30.20 3.65
N THR A 26 1.74 30.48 4.68
CA THR A 26 1.00 31.73 4.90
C THR A 26 1.34 32.31 6.26
N ASP A 27 1.28 33.63 6.37
CA ASP A 27 1.36 34.32 7.68
C ASP A 27 -0.01 34.36 8.38
N GLU A 28 0.00 34.60 9.69
CA GLU A 28 -1.21 34.74 10.52
C GLU A 28 -2.13 35.88 10.04
N GLU A 29 -1.53 36.93 9.48
CA GLU A 29 -2.23 38.10 8.93
C GLU A 29 -2.55 37.97 7.43
N GLU A 30 -2.27 36.81 6.82
CA GLU A 30 -2.45 36.51 5.38
C GLU A 30 -1.78 37.50 4.41
N GLU A 31 -0.83 38.32 4.88
CA GLU A 31 -0.17 39.35 4.07
C GLU A 31 0.71 38.76 2.95
N PHE A 32 1.21 37.54 3.13
CA PHE A 32 1.90 36.79 2.10
C PHE A 32 1.51 35.32 2.09
N CYS A 33 1.48 34.75 0.90
CA CYS A 33 1.17 33.35 0.65
C CYS A 33 2.15 32.81 -0.39
N TYR A 34 3.04 31.93 0.03
CA TYR A 34 3.98 31.25 -0.85
C TYR A 34 3.52 29.81 -1.07
N MET A 35 3.37 29.45 -2.33
CA MET A 35 3.09 28.07 -2.74
C MET A 35 4.36 27.42 -3.26
N PHE A 36 4.74 26.32 -2.63
CA PHE A 36 5.85 25.48 -3.03
C PHE A 36 5.34 24.16 -3.57
N ILE A 37 5.96 23.69 -4.66
CA ILE A 37 5.80 22.33 -5.15
C ILE A 37 7.16 21.67 -5.06
N PHE A 38 7.22 20.52 -4.40
CA PHE A 38 8.46 19.78 -4.19
C PHE A 38 8.26 18.30 -4.46
N ARG A 39 9.37 17.59 -4.61
CA ARG A 39 9.43 16.13 -4.70
C ARG A 39 10.05 15.55 -3.45
N ALA A 40 9.77 14.27 -3.17
CA ALA A 40 10.58 13.53 -2.22
C ALA A 40 12.04 13.42 -2.71
N ILE A 41 12.97 13.39 -1.75
CA ILE A 41 14.39 13.15 -1.99
C ILE A 41 14.71 11.67 -1.76
N GLY A 42 15.56 11.13 -2.62
CA GLY A 42 15.98 9.73 -2.51
C GLY A 42 16.99 9.51 -1.38
N ARG A 43 17.11 8.26 -0.92
CA ARG A 43 18.11 7.85 0.10
C ARG A 43 19.54 8.21 -0.29
N GLU A 44 19.90 8.06 -1.56
CA GLU A 44 21.23 8.40 -2.08
C GLU A 44 21.48 9.91 -2.10
N GLU A 45 20.47 10.71 -2.46
CA GLU A 45 20.54 12.17 -2.42
C GLU A 45 20.75 12.64 -0.98
N TYR A 46 19.93 12.16 -0.06
CA TYR A 46 20.05 12.51 1.35
C TYR A 46 21.40 12.13 1.95
N LYS A 47 21.91 10.93 1.62
CA LYS A 47 23.24 10.49 2.09
C LYS A 47 24.35 11.41 1.60
N ARG A 48 24.31 11.84 0.33
CA ARG A 48 25.29 12.80 -0.22
C ARG A 48 25.26 14.12 0.55
N LEU A 49 24.07 14.63 0.87
CA LEU A 49 23.93 15.87 1.65
C LEU A 49 24.49 15.74 3.07
N LEU A 50 24.33 14.58 3.71
CA LEU A 50 24.92 14.33 5.04
C LEU A 50 26.45 14.25 5.00
N GLU A 51 27.02 13.72 3.92
CA GLU A 51 28.47 13.60 3.74
C GLU A 51 29.17 14.97 3.60
N GLU A 52 28.45 16.00 3.15
CA GLU A 52 28.96 17.37 3.00
C GLU A 52 29.22 18.08 4.34
N ASN A 53 28.74 17.55 5.48
CA ASN A 53 28.92 18.12 6.83
C ASN A 53 28.60 19.64 6.90
N LEU A 54 27.51 20.06 6.26
CA LEU A 54 27.04 21.44 6.26
C LEU A 54 26.50 21.85 7.65
N GLU A 55 26.54 23.14 7.95
CA GLU A 55 25.79 23.69 9.09
C GLU A 55 24.29 23.52 8.88
N LEU A 56 23.50 23.49 9.97
CA LEU A 56 22.07 23.18 9.91
C LEU A 56 21.29 24.09 8.94
N CYS A 57 21.56 25.40 8.94
CA CYS A 57 20.88 26.34 8.05
C CYS A 57 21.23 26.05 6.58
N ASP A 58 22.52 25.88 6.28
CA ASP A 58 22.99 25.56 4.92
C ASP A 58 22.45 24.23 4.43
N PHE A 59 22.35 23.23 5.32
CA PHE A 59 21.78 21.92 5.03
C PHE A 59 20.29 22.03 4.66
N GLN A 60 19.50 22.77 5.44
CA GLN A 60 18.07 23.00 5.17
C GLN A 60 17.86 23.72 3.83
N GLU A 61 18.65 24.77 3.56
CA GLU A 61 18.62 25.46 2.27
C GLU A 61 19.00 24.53 1.11
N ARG A 62 20.01 23.68 1.32
CA ARG A 62 20.48 22.74 0.29
C ARG A 62 19.41 21.71 -0.06
N ILE A 63 18.73 21.16 0.94
CA ILE A 63 17.57 20.26 0.73
C ILE A 63 16.51 20.96 -0.12
N CYS A 64 16.14 22.19 0.24
CA CYS A 64 15.14 22.95 -0.50
C CYS A 64 15.57 23.19 -1.95
N LYS A 65 16.84 23.55 -2.19
CA LYS A 65 17.39 23.77 -3.54
C LYS A 65 17.32 22.52 -4.44
N GLU A 66 17.48 21.32 -3.87
CA GLU A 66 17.47 20.05 -4.62
C GLU A 66 16.05 19.48 -4.86
N ALA A 67 15.13 19.73 -3.92
CA ALA A 67 13.80 19.13 -3.89
C ALA A 67 12.68 20.03 -4.44
N VAL A 68 12.84 21.34 -4.36
CA VAL A 68 11.80 22.30 -4.77
C VAL A 68 11.78 22.45 -6.29
N LEU A 69 10.61 22.24 -6.87
CA LEU A 69 10.36 22.35 -8.31
C LEU A 69 9.73 23.70 -8.68
N TYR A 70 8.96 24.28 -7.75
CA TYR A 70 8.31 25.57 -7.89
C TYR A 70 8.29 26.31 -6.55
N PRO A 71 8.61 27.62 -6.49
CA PRO A 71 9.14 28.44 -7.59
C PRO A 71 10.59 28.06 -7.91
N LYS A 72 11.00 28.09 -9.18
CA LYS A 72 12.37 27.73 -9.58
C LYS A 72 13.43 28.73 -9.15
N ASP A 73 13.02 29.99 -9.05
CA ASP A 73 13.93 31.12 -8.81
C ASP A 73 13.83 31.62 -7.36
N TYR A 74 13.29 30.80 -6.45
CA TYR A 74 13.23 31.17 -5.04
C TYR A 74 14.62 31.04 -4.41
N ASP A 75 15.16 32.15 -3.93
CA ASP A 75 16.44 32.18 -3.24
C ASP A 75 16.25 31.94 -1.74
N PHE A 76 16.57 30.73 -1.29
CA PHE A 76 16.48 30.35 0.13
C PHE A 76 17.48 31.09 1.03
N SER A 77 18.56 31.68 0.47
CA SER A 77 19.57 32.41 1.25
C SER A 77 19.20 33.86 1.55
N GLN A 78 18.28 34.43 0.74
CA GLN A 78 17.77 35.80 0.88
C GLN A 78 16.26 35.81 1.19
N GLY A 79 15.66 34.64 1.35
CA GLY A 79 14.23 34.47 1.60
C GLY A 79 13.82 34.81 3.03
N LEU A 80 12.53 34.70 3.31
CA LEU A 80 12.01 34.84 4.67
C LEU A 80 12.59 33.75 5.57
N ALA A 81 13.06 34.15 6.75
CA ALA A 81 13.54 33.23 7.77
C ALA A 81 12.44 32.21 8.15
N GLY A 82 12.84 30.96 8.39
CA GLY A 82 11.92 29.88 8.74
C GLY A 82 11.29 29.16 7.54
N ILE A 83 11.26 29.74 6.32
CA ILE A 83 10.74 29.02 5.14
C ILE A 83 11.59 27.79 4.81
N ALA A 84 12.91 27.93 4.84
CA ALA A 84 13.81 26.80 4.58
C ALA A 84 13.67 25.70 5.64
N GLU A 85 13.46 26.08 6.90
CA GLU A 85 13.23 25.14 8.00
C GLU A 85 11.93 24.35 7.82
N VAL A 86 10.81 25.06 7.64
CA VAL A 86 9.49 24.43 7.44
C VAL A 86 9.48 23.53 6.21
N LEU A 87 10.04 24.01 5.11
CA LEU A 87 10.03 23.27 3.85
C LEU A 87 10.97 22.07 3.88
N SER A 88 12.17 22.19 4.44
CA SER A 88 13.11 21.07 4.56
C SER A 88 12.57 19.96 5.47
N ASN A 89 11.93 20.32 6.60
CA ASN A 89 11.25 19.35 7.46
C ASN A 89 10.13 18.64 6.71
N ALA A 90 9.27 19.37 6.00
CA ALA A 90 8.21 18.78 5.18
C ALA A 90 8.76 17.86 4.07
N ILE A 91 9.89 18.22 3.45
CA ILE A 91 10.56 17.38 2.44
C ILE A 91 11.10 16.10 3.09
N ILE A 92 11.79 16.20 4.23
CA ILE A 92 12.36 15.04 4.95
C ILE A 92 11.25 14.08 5.38
N ASP A 93 10.17 14.62 5.94
CA ASP A 93 9.03 13.85 6.42
C ASP A 93 8.29 13.16 5.26
N ALA A 94 8.04 13.88 4.16
CA ALA A 94 7.44 13.30 2.96
C ALA A 94 8.33 12.25 2.30
N SER A 95 9.65 12.34 2.48
CA SER A 95 10.62 11.37 1.94
C SER A 95 10.80 10.14 2.82
N GLY A 96 10.14 10.05 3.98
CA GLY A 96 10.30 8.94 4.91
C GLY A 96 11.67 8.90 5.60
N LEU A 97 12.37 10.04 5.65
CA LEU A 97 13.75 10.13 6.13
C LEU A 97 13.85 10.64 7.57
N HIS A 98 12.72 10.92 8.23
CA HIS A 98 12.73 11.32 9.63
C HIS A 98 13.17 10.14 10.52
N ASN A 99 13.73 10.47 11.69
CA ASN A 99 14.19 9.46 12.65
C ASN A 99 13.03 8.53 13.03
N LYS A 100 13.26 7.21 12.93
CA LYS A 100 12.31 6.12 13.19
C LYS A 100 11.13 5.99 12.23
N GLN A 101 10.91 6.94 11.33
CA GLN A 101 9.81 6.87 10.37
C GLN A 101 9.99 5.68 9.42
N ALA A 102 11.21 5.43 8.95
CA ALA A 102 11.51 4.25 8.14
C ALA A 102 11.24 2.92 8.88
N GLU A 103 11.44 2.87 10.19
CA GLU A 103 11.15 1.67 10.99
C GLU A 103 9.64 1.48 11.16
N GLN A 104 8.90 2.57 11.37
CA GLN A 104 7.44 2.56 11.45
C GLN A 104 6.82 2.13 10.12
N LEU A 105 7.25 2.74 9.02
CA LEU A 105 6.79 2.41 7.67
C LEU A 105 7.11 0.95 7.31
N LEU A 106 8.28 0.45 7.70
CA LEU A 106 8.63 -0.96 7.52
C LEU A 106 7.70 -1.88 8.32
N GLU A 107 7.34 -1.49 9.55
CA GLU A 107 6.43 -2.28 10.38
C GLU A 107 5.00 -2.27 9.83
N GLU A 108 4.54 -1.15 9.27
CA GLU A 108 3.27 -1.05 8.56
C GLU A 108 3.23 -2.03 7.37
N TYR A 109 4.25 -2.02 6.50
CA TYR A 109 4.32 -2.96 5.38
C TYR A 109 4.47 -4.43 5.83
N ARG A 110 5.11 -4.69 6.99
CA ARG A 110 5.11 -6.04 7.57
C ARG A 110 3.74 -6.47 8.06
N GLN A 111 2.94 -5.53 8.59
CA GLN A 111 1.58 -5.82 9.01
C GLN A 111 0.69 -6.13 7.81
N GLU A 112 0.87 -5.42 6.69
CA GLU A 112 0.21 -5.73 5.42
C GLU A 112 0.55 -7.15 4.93
N MET A 113 1.79 -7.59 5.10
CA MET A 113 2.19 -8.96 4.79
C MET A 113 1.46 -10.04 5.61
N ASN A 114 0.60 -9.72 6.57
CA ASN A 114 -0.32 -10.71 7.16
C ASN A 114 -1.52 -11.06 6.26
N ILE A 115 -1.78 -10.24 5.24
CA ILE A 115 -2.85 -10.44 4.28
C ILE A 115 -2.33 -11.32 3.14
N LEU A 116 -3.09 -12.37 2.82
CA LEU A 116 -2.68 -13.35 1.81
C LEU A 116 -2.40 -12.71 0.44
N ASP A 117 -3.21 -11.73 0.04
CA ASP A 117 -3.10 -11.08 -1.27
C ASP A 117 -1.72 -10.46 -1.51
N TYR A 118 -1.13 -9.81 -0.50
CA TYR A 118 0.23 -9.27 -0.59
C TYR A 118 1.31 -10.35 -0.56
N GLN A 119 1.04 -11.50 0.10
CA GLN A 119 1.97 -12.62 0.12
C GLN A 119 2.00 -13.38 -1.22
N VAL A 120 0.88 -13.40 -1.94
CA VAL A 120 0.72 -14.17 -3.19
C VAL A 120 1.80 -13.80 -4.21
N ASP A 121 2.10 -12.50 -4.34
CA ASP A 121 3.11 -12.00 -5.26
C ASP A 121 4.50 -12.55 -4.91
N CYS A 122 4.86 -12.55 -3.63
CA CYS A 122 6.12 -13.13 -3.14
C CYS A 122 6.19 -14.65 -3.37
N ILE A 123 5.09 -15.37 -3.13
CA ILE A 123 5.02 -16.82 -3.32
C ILE A 123 5.21 -17.19 -4.79
N ILE A 124 4.52 -16.48 -5.69
CA ILE A 124 4.63 -16.68 -7.13
C ILE A 124 6.03 -16.33 -7.61
N HIS A 125 6.58 -15.18 -7.19
CA HIS A 125 7.93 -14.75 -7.60
C HIS A 125 9.01 -15.76 -7.18
N GLU A 126 8.88 -16.36 -5.99
CA GLU A 126 9.82 -17.38 -5.52
C GLU A 126 9.76 -18.67 -6.36
N ALA A 127 8.57 -19.06 -6.84
CA ALA A 127 8.43 -20.21 -7.74
C ALA A 127 8.77 -19.89 -9.21
N PHE A 128 8.58 -18.64 -9.62
CA PHE A 128 8.78 -18.14 -10.98
C PHE A 128 9.58 -16.82 -10.98
N PRO A 129 10.93 -16.90 -10.81
CA PRO A 129 11.78 -15.70 -10.71
C PRO A 129 11.85 -14.87 -12.00
N GLU A 130 11.30 -15.39 -13.11
CA GLU A 130 11.24 -14.74 -14.41
C GLU A 130 10.24 -13.57 -14.47
N PHE A 131 9.24 -13.57 -13.59
CA PHE A 131 8.26 -12.48 -13.48
C PHE A 131 8.64 -11.55 -12.32
N SER A 132 8.69 -10.24 -12.57
CA SER A 132 8.93 -9.27 -11.49
C SER A 132 7.68 -9.09 -10.63
N LEU A 133 7.84 -8.62 -9.39
CA LEU A 133 6.71 -8.38 -8.49
C LEU A 133 5.71 -7.37 -9.07
N GLU A 134 6.21 -6.32 -9.73
CA GLU A 134 5.38 -5.30 -10.38
C GLU A 134 4.59 -5.88 -11.56
N GLU A 135 5.18 -6.85 -12.29
CA GLU A 135 4.46 -7.55 -13.35
C GLU A 135 3.33 -8.39 -12.76
N ILE A 136 3.59 -9.15 -11.70
CA ILE A 136 2.61 -10.03 -11.04
C ILE A 136 1.44 -9.21 -10.48
N GLN A 137 1.73 -8.07 -9.85
CA GLN A 137 0.73 -7.17 -9.29
C GLN A 137 -0.27 -6.65 -10.34
N SER A 138 0.16 -6.53 -11.60
CA SER A 138 -0.69 -6.09 -12.71
C SER A 138 -1.61 -7.19 -13.27
N TRP A 139 -1.49 -8.44 -12.80
CA TRP A 139 -2.23 -9.57 -13.36
C TRP A 139 -3.70 -9.57 -12.93
N SER A 140 -4.56 -10.05 -13.83
CA SER A 140 -5.94 -10.39 -13.46
C SER A 140 -5.96 -11.50 -12.39
N VAL A 141 -6.94 -11.45 -11.48
CA VAL A 141 -7.14 -12.45 -10.41
C VAL A 141 -7.11 -13.89 -10.93
N ARG A 142 -7.70 -14.18 -12.11
CA ARG A 142 -7.69 -15.54 -12.69
C ARG A 142 -6.27 -16.02 -13.01
N LYS A 143 -5.45 -15.14 -13.59
CA LYS A 143 -4.05 -15.45 -13.91
C LYS A 143 -3.25 -15.61 -12.62
N LEU A 144 -3.45 -14.72 -11.64
CA LEU A 144 -2.81 -14.78 -10.33
C LEU A 144 -3.08 -16.14 -9.65
N MET A 145 -4.34 -16.56 -9.52
CA MET A 145 -4.72 -17.84 -8.90
C MET A 145 -4.18 -19.07 -9.67
N TYR A 146 -4.12 -18.99 -11.00
CA TYR A 146 -3.53 -20.03 -11.84
C TYR A 146 -2.02 -20.21 -11.58
N TYR A 147 -1.29 -19.12 -11.36
CA TYR A 147 0.14 -19.18 -11.03
C TYR A 147 0.37 -19.53 -9.55
N LEU A 148 -0.45 -19.02 -8.64
CA LEU A 148 -0.38 -19.35 -7.21
C LEU A 148 -0.53 -20.86 -6.98
N SER A 149 -1.56 -21.50 -7.55
CA SER A 149 -1.74 -22.96 -7.42
C SER A 149 -0.55 -23.79 -7.92
N ARG A 150 0.17 -23.30 -8.93
CA ARG A 150 1.43 -23.93 -9.39
C ARG A 150 2.59 -23.63 -8.47
N ALA A 151 2.71 -22.39 -8.00
CA ALA A 151 3.75 -21.97 -7.10
C ALA A 151 3.69 -22.79 -5.80
N GLU A 152 2.50 -22.94 -5.23
CA GLU A 152 2.26 -23.84 -4.08
C GLU A 152 2.74 -25.26 -4.38
N TRP A 153 2.34 -25.83 -5.51
CA TRP A 153 2.75 -27.18 -5.88
C TRP A 153 4.27 -27.31 -6.06
N ILE A 154 4.92 -26.37 -6.75
CA ILE A 154 6.37 -26.34 -6.99
C ILE A 154 7.12 -26.23 -5.66
N LEU A 155 6.72 -25.27 -4.81
CA LEU A 155 7.38 -25.00 -3.54
C LEU A 155 7.20 -26.16 -2.54
N MET A 156 6.07 -26.87 -2.59
CA MET A 156 5.83 -28.03 -1.72
C MET A 156 6.45 -29.33 -2.23
N ASN A 157 6.45 -29.57 -3.55
CA ASN A 157 6.79 -30.89 -4.12
C ASN A 157 8.14 -30.95 -4.82
N LEU A 158 8.69 -29.81 -5.27
CA LEU A 158 9.95 -29.77 -6.01
C LEU A 158 11.11 -29.18 -5.19
N ARG A 159 10.86 -28.37 -4.16
CA ARG A 159 11.94 -27.91 -3.28
C ARG A 159 12.52 -29.08 -2.49
N GLY A 160 13.76 -29.45 -2.82
CA GLY A 160 14.54 -30.50 -2.14
C GLY A 160 14.47 -31.89 -2.79
N VAL A 161 13.77 -32.07 -3.92
CA VAL A 161 13.75 -33.34 -4.64
C VAL A 161 14.82 -33.35 -5.74
N PRO A 162 15.82 -34.24 -5.68
CA PRO A 162 16.74 -34.41 -6.81
C PRO A 162 15.95 -34.95 -8.00
N ILE A 163 15.81 -34.14 -9.05
CA ILE A 163 15.20 -34.57 -10.29
C ILE A 163 16.17 -35.57 -10.94
N VAL A 164 15.91 -36.86 -10.74
CA VAL A 164 16.54 -37.90 -11.53
C VAL A 164 15.89 -37.86 -12.91
N PRO A 165 16.61 -37.53 -13.99
CA PRO A 165 16.04 -37.56 -15.33
C PRO A 165 15.55 -38.99 -15.59
N ALA A 166 14.27 -39.11 -15.92
CA ALA A 166 13.71 -40.40 -16.30
C ALA A 166 14.56 -40.97 -17.46
N PRO A 167 15.02 -42.23 -17.38
CA PRO A 167 15.65 -42.85 -18.53
C PRO A 167 14.64 -42.79 -19.68
N ALA A 168 15.09 -42.37 -20.85
CA ALA A 168 14.26 -42.23 -22.04
C ALA A 168 13.57 -43.57 -22.35
N THR A 169 12.37 -43.78 -21.82
CA THR A 169 11.55 -44.93 -22.16
C THR A 169 11.08 -44.69 -23.58
N GLN A 170 11.61 -45.51 -24.49
CA GLN A 170 11.18 -45.54 -25.87
C GLN A 170 9.65 -45.64 -25.95
N PRO A 171 9.00 -44.94 -26.91
CA PRO A 171 7.56 -44.88 -26.98
C PRO A 171 6.95 -46.26 -27.26
N SER A 172 6.30 -46.85 -26.27
CA SER A 172 5.34 -47.93 -26.48
C SER A 172 3.96 -47.32 -26.76
N PRO A 173 3.25 -47.78 -27.81
CA PRO A 173 1.93 -47.25 -28.14
C PRO A 173 0.88 -47.89 -27.23
N SER A 174 0.56 -47.24 -26.12
CA SER A 174 -0.61 -47.60 -25.30
C SER A 174 -1.66 -46.49 -25.38
N SER A 175 -2.80 -46.83 -25.97
CA SER A 175 -3.99 -46.01 -26.12
C SER A 175 -4.54 -45.56 -24.76
N TYR A 176 -4.53 -44.25 -24.50
CA TYR A 176 -5.32 -43.69 -23.40
C TYR A 176 -6.79 -43.59 -23.85
N GLN A 177 -7.62 -44.50 -23.36
CA GLN A 177 -9.07 -44.32 -23.34
C GLN A 177 -9.44 -43.52 -22.08
N TYR A 178 -9.90 -42.29 -22.27
CA TYR A 178 -10.55 -41.51 -21.22
C TYR A 178 -11.98 -42.01 -21.02
N THR A 179 -12.29 -42.55 -19.85
CA THR A 179 -13.67 -42.79 -19.41
C THR A 179 -14.19 -41.58 -18.66
N PHE A 180 -15.21 -40.94 -19.23
CA PHE A 180 -15.94 -39.82 -18.64
C PHE A 180 -17.16 -40.38 -17.89
N THR A 181 -17.10 -40.50 -16.56
CA THR A 181 -18.29 -40.82 -15.75
C THR A 181 -19.02 -39.53 -15.40
N LYS A 182 -20.10 -39.24 -16.14
CA LYS A 182 -21.19 -38.37 -15.68
C LYS A 182 -22.19 -39.25 -14.93
N GLU A 183 -22.30 -39.05 -13.61
CA GLU A 183 -23.49 -39.46 -12.88
C GLU A 183 -24.31 -38.22 -12.53
N SER A 184 -25.55 -38.23 -13.02
CA SER A 184 -26.63 -37.33 -12.68
C SER A 184 -27.73 -38.20 -12.07
N ALA A 185 -28.28 -37.85 -10.90
CA ALA A 185 -29.70 -38.08 -10.56
C ALA A 185 -30.09 -37.52 -9.18
N ASN A 186 -30.90 -36.48 -9.24
CA ASN A 186 -32.07 -36.10 -8.42
C ASN A 186 -32.65 -37.06 -7.33
N THR A 187 -32.91 -36.47 -6.15
CA THR A 187 -34.24 -36.22 -5.51
C THR A 187 -34.97 -37.25 -4.61
N GLN A 188 -35.30 -36.75 -3.39
CA GLN A 188 -36.46 -36.94 -2.47
C GLN A 188 -36.47 -37.98 -1.30
N THR A 189 -36.32 -37.43 -0.08
CA THR A 189 -37.24 -37.43 1.10
C THR A 189 -37.76 -38.74 1.73
N SER A 190 -37.45 -38.99 3.02
CA SER A 190 -38.37 -38.96 4.21
C SER A 190 -37.83 -39.73 5.45
N GLN A 191 -37.84 -39.06 6.64
CA GLN A 191 -38.12 -39.48 8.06
C GLN A 191 -37.70 -40.89 8.57
N SER A 192 -37.21 -41.17 9.79
CA SER A 192 -37.25 -40.53 11.13
C SER A 192 -36.34 -41.27 12.16
N SER A 193 -36.03 -40.57 13.28
CA SER A 193 -35.71 -41.01 14.67
C SER A 193 -34.37 -41.69 15.03
N SER A 194 -33.53 -41.01 15.84
CA SER A 194 -33.34 -41.28 17.29
C SER A 194 -32.15 -40.48 17.88
N ALA A 195 -32.15 -40.32 19.20
CA ALA A 195 -31.45 -39.32 20.00
C ALA A 195 -29.93 -39.52 20.20
N SER A 196 -29.18 -38.41 20.33
CA SER A 196 -28.23 -38.15 21.44
C SER A 196 -27.48 -36.82 21.23
N THR A 197 -27.44 -35.98 22.26
CA THR A 197 -26.59 -34.78 22.40
C THR A 197 -25.16 -35.19 22.80
N PRO A 198 -24.10 -34.40 22.52
CA PRO A 198 -23.74 -33.31 23.45
C PRO A 198 -23.12 -32.02 22.85
N LYS A 199 -23.61 -30.89 23.37
CA LYS A 199 -22.94 -29.63 23.79
C LYS A 199 -21.80 -29.01 22.95
N ASP A 200 -22.12 -27.88 22.31
CA ASP A 200 -21.20 -26.81 21.89
C ASP A 200 -20.80 -25.90 23.07
N PRO A 201 -19.53 -25.47 23.20
CA PRO A 201 -19.10 -24.50 24.20
C PRO A 201 -18.61 -23.20 23.55
N ASN A 202 -19.47 -22.29 23.07
CA ASN A 202 -18.97 -20.94 22.70
C ASN A 202 -19.99 -19.79 22.60
N LYS A 203 -20.95 -19.68 23.51
CA LYS A 203 -21.91 -18.55 23.52
C LYS A 203 -21.95 -17.73 24.82
N LEU A 204 -20.86 -17.68 25.57
CA LEU A 204 -20.78 -16.93 26.84
C LEU A 204 -19.80 -15.74 26.86
N ALA A 205 -19.07 -15.45 25.77
CA ALA A 205 -18.03 -14.41 25.78
C ALA A 205 -18.53 -12.99 25.42
N GLU A 206 -19.56 -12.84 24.58
CA GLU A 206 -19.96 -11.51 24.07
C GLU A 206 -20.68 -10.66 25.12
N GLN A 207 -21.49 -11.30 25.97
CA GLN A 207 -22.30 -10.58 26.96
C GLN A 207 -21.47 -10.07 28.15
N GLU A 208 -20.35 -10.74 28.44
CA GLU A 208 -19.41 -10.36 29.50
C GLU A 208 -18.46 -9.23 29.04
N VAL A 209 -18.04 -9.24 27.76
CA VAL A 209 -17.25 -8.17 27.14
C VAL A 209 -18.03 -6.86 27.01
N LEU A 210 -19.32 -6.94 26.67
CA LEU A 210 -20.21 -5.77 26.61
C LEU A 210 -20.46 -5.14 27.99
N ALA A 211 -20.53 -5.96 29.04
CA ALA A 211 -20.64 -5.45 30.41
C ALA A 211 -19.35 -4.74 30.88
N MET A 212 -18.18 -5.22 30.43
CA MET A 212 -16.87 -4.65 30.75
C MET A 212 -16.63 -3.29 30.08
N LEU A 213 -17.11 -3.11 28.84
CA LEU A 213 -17.02 -1.83 28.12
C LEU A 213 -17.96 -0.77 28.71
N ALA A 214 -19.18 -1.16 29.07
CA ALA A 214 -20.15 -0.27 29.73
C ALA A 214 -19.69 0.21 31.12
N GLU A 215 -18.95 -0.62 31.87
CA GLU A 215 -18.41 -0.23 33.18
C GLU A 215 -17.26 0.80 33.07
N ASN A 216 -16.49 0.76 31.98
CA ASN A 216 -15.41 1.71 31.72
C ASN A 216 -15.93 3.10 31.31
N GLU A 217 -17.01 3.17 30.53
CA GLU A 217 -17.64 4.42 30.13
C GLU A 217 -18.27 5.16 31.31
N ALA A 218 -18.76 4.43 32.33
CA ALA A 218 -19.37 5.02 33.53
C ALA A 218 -18.34 5.60 34.53
N LYS A 219 -17.08 5.14 34.52
CA LYS A 219 -16.06 5.52 35.51
C LYS A 219 -15.19 6.72 35.11
N HIS A 220 -15.08 7.04 33.83
CA HIS A 220 -14.21 8.14 33.36
C HIS A 220 -15.00 9.25 32.67
N GLY A 221 -15.81 9.96 33.45
CA GLY A 221 -16.41 11.23 33.04
C GLY A 221 -15.36 12.32 32.83
N ARG A 222 -14.80 12.42 31.62
CA ARG A 222 -14.25 13.66 31.04
C ARG A 222 -14.38 13.64 29.52
N LYS A 223 -15.14 14.58 28.97
CA LYS A 223 -15.13 14.93 27.55
C LYS A 223 -13.95 15.88 27.30
N ILE A 224 -13.11 15.55 26.33
CA ILE A 224 -12.25 16.51 25.64
C ILE A 224 -12.79 16.60 24.22
N ASN A 225 -13.23 17.80 23.84
CA ASN A 225 -13.71 18.10 22.51
C ASN A 225 -12.49 18.49 21.68
N TRP A 226 -12.08 17.65 20.73
CA TRP A 226 -11.06 17.99 19.76
C TRP A 226 -11.68 17.84 18.37
N GLN A 227 -11.91 18.97 17.71
CA GLN A 227 -12.14 19.02 16.27
C GLN A 227 -10.77 19.12 15.60
N GLY A 228 -10.11 17.99 15.45
CA GLY A 228 -9.04 17.86 14.47
C GLY A 228 -9.64 17.32 13.19
N ASN A 229 -9.46 18.06 12.11
CA ASN A 229 -9.52 17.46 10.79
C ASN A 229 -8.45 16.37 10.75
N ASN A 230 -8.89 15.11 10.71
CA ASN A 230 -8.04 13.96 10.47
C ASN A 230 -7.28 14.19 9.16
N MET A 231 -5.95 14.22 9.25
CA MET A 231 -5.06 14.09 8.09
C MET A 231 -4.93 12.62 7.62
N ASP A 232 -5.83 11.74 8.07
CA ASP A 232 -5.90 10.33 7.65
C ASP A 232 -6.66 10.12 6.32
N GLU A 233 -7.15 11.19 5.68
CA GLU A 233 -7.81 11.12 4.36
C GLU A 233 -7.01 11.80 3.24
N VAL A 234 -5.71 11.52 3.15
CA VAL A 234 -4.94 11.82 1.93
C VAL A 234 -4.29 10.54 1.41
N PHE A 235 -5.13 9.62 0.92
CA PHE A 235 -4.73 8.59 -0.04
C PHE A 235 -5.00 9.14 -1.45
N PRO A 236 -3.98 9.67 -2.17
CA PRO A 236 -4.17 10.18 -3.52
C PRO A 236 -4.48 9.08 -4.56
N GLU A 237 -4.38 7.80 -4.20
CA GLU A 237 -4.55 6.68 -5.13
C GLU A 237 -5.92 5.97 -5.07
N LEU A 238 -6.80 6.34 -4.14
CA LEU A 238 -8.12 5.69 -3.99
C LEU A 238 -9.33 6.62 -4.23
N SER A 239 -9.11 7.92 -4.44
CA SER A 239 -10.19 8.85 -4.80
C SER A 239 -10.68 8.71 -6.24
N TRP A 240 -9.97 7.97 -7.10
CA TRP A 240 -10.37 7.76 -8.49
C TRP A 240 -11.51 6.74 -8.64
N PHE A 241 -11.60 5.77 -7.73
CA PHE A 241 -12.59 4.68 -7.84
C PHE A 241 -13.99 5.06 -7.36
N LYS A 242 -14.17 6.16 -6.60
CA LYS A 242 -15.50 6.56 -6.12
C LYS A 242 -16.40 7.19 -7.20
N HIS A 243 -15.86 7.64 -8.33
CA HIS A 243 -16.65 8.26 -9.40
C HIS A 243 -16.92 7.36 -10.62
N GLU A 244 -16.40 6.12 -10.64
CA GLU A 244 -16.68 5.19 -11.73
C GLU A 244 -18.01 4.44 -11.52
N GLU A 245 -18.43 4.22 -10.26
CA GLU A 245 -19.72 3.58 -9.93
C GLU A 245 -20.94 4.52 -10.13
N GLU A 246 -20.76 5.85 -10.14
CA GLU A 246 -21.83 6.82 -10.42
C GLU A 246 -22.18 6.94 -11.92
N LEU A 247 -21.39 6.35 -12.82
CA LEU A 247 -21.60 6.40 -14.27
C LEU A 247 -22.35 5.18 -14.84
N TRP A 248 -22.77 4.24 -13.99
CA TRP A 248 -23.49 3.01 -14.36
C TRP A 248 -24.91 2.94 -13.77
N GLY A 249 -25.69 4.02 -13.90
CA GLY A 249 -27.09 4.07 -13.50
C GLY A 249 -27.99 4.79 -14.51
N ASP A 250 -28.89 4.01 -15.12
CA ASP A 250 -30.10 4.38 -15.86
C ASP A 250 -29.97 4.98 -17.27
N PHE A 251 -29.79 4.09 -18.25
CA PHE A 251 -30.40 4.23 -19.57
C PHE A 251 -31.68 3.38 -19.61
N ASP A 252 -32.84 4.03 -19.47
CA ASP A 252 -34.13 3.58 -20.00
C ASP A 252 -34.30 4.10 -21.45
#